data_AF-X0UP07-F1
#
_entry.id   AF-X0UP07-F1
#
_cell.length_a   1.000
_cell.length_b   1.000
_cell.length_c   1.000
_cell.angle_alpha   90.00
_cell.angle_beta   90.00
_cell.angle_gamma   90.00
#
_symmetry.space_group_name_H-M   'P 1'
#
loop_
_entity.id
_entity.type
_entity.pdbx_description
1 polymer ?
#
loop_
_entity_poly.entity_id
_entity_poly.type
_entity_poly.pdbx_seq_one_letter_code
_entity_poly.pdbx_strand_id
1 'polypeptide(L)'
;MEAAGKRYLVYSDPNAAFRMWNVADTHLGNKGVAVGRLKADLEIIKDDPYSFWVGGGDYGDYIGIGDKRFDPEAIAEWMLVKDLGKLGAKLSARAIEMFKPIKHKCAGIVQGNHDRMYEIRSDQQGMTEKIAKKLGVRMMGYCAFFDLVFIYSPNSKGCPKMVCKSDAPKGQKRWTVRTFI
;
A
#
# COMPACT_ATOMS: atom_id res chain seq x y z
N MET A 1 -0.57 -4.01 -17.82
CA MET A 1 0.12 -5.02 -17.01
C MET A 1 1.59 -4.68 -16.98
N GLU A 2 2.11 -4.32 -15.80
CA GLU A 2 3.48 -3.85 -15.63
C GLU A 2 4.39 -4.95 -15.06
N ALA A 3 5.62 -5.03 -15.56
CA ALA A 3 6.68 -5.78 -14.89
C ALA A 3 7.32 -4.88 -13.81
N ALA A 4 6.84 -4.96 -12.57
CA ALA A 4 7.24 -4.07 -11.47
C ALA A 4 8.58 -4.46 -10.81
N GLY A 5 9.29 -5.41 -11.41
CA GLY A 5 10.65 -5.79 -11.05
C GLY A 5 10.73 -6.70 -9.84
N LYS A 6 11.83 -6.58 -9.09
CA LYS A 6 12.14 -7.46 -7.95
C LYS A 6 12.16 -6.67 -6.64
N ARG A 7 11.81 -7.33 -5.53
CA ARG A 7 12.03 -6.86 -4.16
C ARG A 7 12.88 -7.88 -3.42
N TYR A 8 13.96 -7.44 -2.80
CA TYR A 8 14.91 -8.33 -2.15
C TYR A 8 14.68 -8.29 -0.65
N LEU A 9 14.38 -9.44 -0.05
CA LEU A 9 14.16 -9.62 1.38
C LEU A 9 15.36 -10.35 1.95
N VAL A 10 16.16 -9.67 2.76
CA VAL A 10 17.32 -10.26 3.43
C VAL A 10 16.91 -10.69 4.84
N TYR A 11 17.25 -11.91 5.24
CA TYR A 11 16.89 -12.48 6.54
C TYR A 11 17.95 -13.49 7.03
N SER A 12 17.95 -13.78 8.33
CA SER A 12 18.97 -14.62 8.98
C SER A 12 18.43 -15.86 9.69
N ASP A 13 17.12 -15.96 9.93
CA ASP A 13 16.50 -17.14 10.53
C ASP A 13 16.12 -18.15 9.42
N PRO A 14 16.73 -19.35 9.38
CA PRO A 14 16.43 -20.35 8.35
C PRO A 14 15.01 -20.94 8.47
N ASN A 15 14.35 -20.78 9.62
CA ASN A 15 12.98 -21.25 9.88
C ASN A 15 11.94 -20.12 9.79
N ALA A 16 12.36 -18.95 9.30
CA ALA A 16 11.49 -17.79 9.14
C ALA A 16 10.24 -18.08 8.30
N ALA A 17 9.08 -17.68 8.81
CA ALA A 17 7.82 -17.66 8.07
C ALA A 17 7.45 -16.21 7.72
N PHE A 18 7.26 -15.92 6.44
CA PHE A 18 6.92 -14.58 5.95
C PHE A 18 5.42 -14.45 5.71
N ARG A 19 4.87 -13.29 6.05
CA ARG A 19 3.49 -12.91 5.73
C ARG A 19 3.50 -11.75 4.74
N MET A 20 2.81 -11.91 3.61
CA MET A 20 2.55 -10.84 2.66
C MET A 20 1.08 -10.46 2.74
N TRP A 21 0.82 -9.26 3.25
CA TRP A 21 -0.51 -8.71 3.40
C TRP A 21 -0.92 -7.97 2.13
N ASN A 22 -2.10 -8.29 1.59
CA ASN A 22 -2.72 -7.44 0.59
C ASN A 22 -3.57 -6.40 1.32
N VAL A 23 -3.22 -5.12 1.21
CA VAL A 23 -4.01 -4.02 1.77
C VAL A 23 -4.63 -3.24 0.63
N ALA A 24 -5.92 -3.43 0.43
CA ALA A 24 -6.70 -2.89 -0.67
C ALA A 24 -8.09 -2.46 -0.17
N ASP A 25 -8.84 -1.76 -1.01
CA ASP A 25 -10.28 -1.47 -0.80
C ASP A 25 -10.57 -0.90 0.59
N THR A 26 -9.68 -0.02 1.05
CA THR A 26 -9.85 0.59 2.39
C THR A 26 -10.96 1.63 2.40
N HIS A 27 -11.32 2.18 1.23
CA HIS A 27 -12.40 3.14 1.00
C HIS A 27 -12.47 4.25 2.06
N LEU A 28 -11.32 4.78 2.49
CA LEU A 28 -11.27 5.82 3.52
C LEU A 28 -12.18 7.00 3.12
N GLY A 29 -12.91 7.52 4.10
CA GLY A 29 -13.91 8.56 3.88
C GLY A 29 -15.34 8.05 3.86
N ASN A 30 -15.54 6.74 3.76
CA ASN A 30 -16.83 6.11 3.97
C ASN A 30 -17.03 5.73 5.46
N LYS A 31 -18.21 6.02 6.02
CA LYS A 31 -18.60 5.75 7.42
C LYS A 31 -18.63 4.25 7.72
N GLY A 32 -18.90 3.41 6.73
CA GLY A 32 -18.95 1.96 6.87
C GLY A 32 -17.57 1.29 7.00
N VAL A 33 -16.47 2.02 6.79
CA VAL A 33 -15.14 1.45 6.91
C VAL A 33 -14.83 1.08 8.35
N ALA A 34 -14.40 -0.17 8.55
CA ALA A 34 -13.91 -0.67 9.83
C ALA A 34 -12.50 -0.12 10.15
N VAL A 35 -12.37 1.21 10.32
CA VAL A 35 -11.08 1.90 10.54
C VAL A 35 -10.32 1.33 11.74
N GLY A 36 -11.04 0.91 12.78
CA GLY A 36 -10.44 0.24 13.95
C GLY A 36 -9.73 -1.07 13.58
N ARG A 37 -10.34 -1.88 12.70
CA ARG A 37 -9.74 -3.13 12.23
C ARG A 37 -8.54 -2.86 11.32
N LEU A 38 -8.68 -1.93 10.38
CA LEU A 38 -7.56 -1.53 9.51
C LEU A 38 -6.36 -1.07 10.35
N LYS A 39 -6.57 -0.24 11.38
CA LYS A 39 -5.49 0.17 12.30
C LYS A 39 -4.86 -1.02 13.01
N ALA A 40 -5.65 -1.96 13.50
CA ALA A 40 -5.13 -3.17 14.15
C ALA A 40 -4.28 -4.01 13.20
N ASP A 41 -4.73 -4.21 11.95
CA ASP A 41 -3.97 -4.96 10.94
C ASP A 41 -2.66 -4.23 10.56
N LEU A 42 -2.68 -2.90 10.46
CA LEU A 42 -1.47 -2.10 10.22
C LEU A 42 -0.47 -2.18 11.38
N GLU A 43 -0.93 -2.23 12.63
CA GLU A 43 -0.07 -2.44 13.80
C GLU A 43 0.53 -3.86 13.80
N ILE A 44 -0.23 -4.89 13.40
CA ILE A 44 0.34 -6.24 13.21
C ILE A 44 1.47 -6.21 12.17
N ILE A 45 1.25 -5.56 11.03
CA ILE A 45 2.28 -5.43 9.98
C ILE A 45 3.49 -4.66 10.50
N LYS A 46 3.28 -3.63 11.32
CA LYS A 46 4.34 -2.82 11.91
C LYS A 46 5.19 -3.62 12.90
N ASP A 47 4.56 -4.37 13.79
CA ASP A 47 5.21 -5.03 14.92
C ASP A 47 5.84 -6.37 14.53
N ASP A 48 5.24 -7.12 13.59
CA ASP A 48 5.81 -8.39 13.12
C ASP A 48 6.97 -8.16 12.13
N PRO A 49 8.22 -8.54 12.48
CA PRO A 49 9.38 -8.33 11.62
C PRO A 49 9.35 -9.13 10.31
N TYR A 50 8.52 -10.18 10.22
CA TYR A 50 8.36 -11.01 9.02
C TYR A 50 7.08 -10.70 8.23
N SER A 51 6.31 -9.68 8.65
CA SER A 51 5.16 -9.17 7.89
C SER A 51 5.57 -8.05 6.94
N PHE A 52 5.15 -8.17 5.69
CA PHE A 52 5.30 -7.19 4.62
C PHE A 52 3.95 -6.96 3.95
N TRP A 53 3.82 -5.91 3.16
CA TRP A 53 2.55 -5.63 2.51
C TRP A 53 2.71 -5.16 1.07
N VAL A 54 1.67 -5.42 0.30
CA VAL A 54 1.45 -4.88 -1.05
C VAL A 54 0.12 -4.17 -1.05
N GLY A 55 0.06 -3.05 -1.76
CA GLY A 55 -1.12 -2.20 -1.79
C GLY A 55 -1.98 -2.45 -3.03
N GLY A 56 -3.24 -2.79 -2.87
CA GLY A 56 -4.15 -3.16 -3.97
C GLY A 56 -4.97 -2.02 -4.58
N GLY A 57 -4.84 -0.78 -4.07
CA GLY A 57 -5.61 0.37 -4.55
C GLY A 57 -6.85 0.65 -3.72
N ASP A 58 -7.66 1.61 -4.16
CA ASP A 58 -8.90 2.06 -3.53
C ASP A 58 -8.69 2.48 -2.06
N TYR A 59 -7.68 3.34 -1.87
CA TYR A 59 -7.29 3.88 -0.57
C TYR A 59 -8.29 4.88 0.00
N GLY A 60 -9.12 5.47 -0.86
CA GLY A 60 -10.19 6.39 -0.53
C GLY A 60 -11.48 5.95 -1.21
N ASP A 61 -12.62 6.33 -0.65
CA ASP A 61 -13.90 6.02 -1.28
C ASP A 61 -14.08 6.77 -2.60
N TYR A 62 -13.57 8.01 -2.62
CA TYR A 62 -13.56 8.92 -3.77
C TYR A 62 -14.93 9.14 -4.43
N ILE A 63 -16.02 9.03 -3.65
CA ILE A 63 -17.37 9.37 -4.08
C ILE A 63 -17.67 10.80 -3.61
N GLY A 64 -17.61 11.76 -4.54
CA GLY A 64 -17.90 13.18 -4.28
C GLY A 64 -19.32 13.58 -4.70
N ILE A 65 -19.74 14.80 -4.34
CA ILE A 65 -21.11 15.34 -4.53
C ILE A 65 -21.64 15.19 -5.97
N GLY A 66 -20.77 15.28 -6.98
CA GLY A 66 -21.17 15.12 -8.39
C GLY A 66 -21.35 13.67 -8.86
N ASP A 67 -21.06 12.68 -8.01
CA ASP A 67 -21.22 11.26 -8.33
C ASP A 67 -22.64 10.80 -7.97
N LYS A 68 -23.32 10.07 -8.87
CA LYS A 68 -24.68 9.54 -8.62
C LYS A 68 -24.79 8.60 -7.41
N ARG A 69 -23.65 8.06 -6.95
CA ARG A 69 -23.55 7.19 -5.78
C ARG A 69 -23.36 7.97 -4.48
N PHE A 70 -23.23 9.29 -4.56
CA PHE A 70 -23.01 10.12 -3.38
C PHE A 70 -24.18 10.02 -2.42
N ASP A 71 -23.86 9.62 -1.20
CA ASP A 71 -24.78 9.58 -0.08
C ASP A 71 -24.14 10.37 1.08
N PRO A 72 -24.74 11.50 1.51
CA PRO A 72 -24.21 12.28 2.62
C PRO A 72 -24.19 11.49 3.93
N GLU A 73 -25.05 10.49 4.12
CA GLU A 73 -25.09 9.66 5.33
C GLU A 73 -23.93 8.63 5.36
N ALA A 74 -23.37 8.32 4.20
CA ALA A 74 -22.22 7.42 4.06
C ALA A 74 -20.88 8.12 4.31
N ILE A 75 -20.84 9.45 4.50
CA ILE A 75 -19.60 10.18 4.74
C ILE A 75 -19.09 9.97 6.17
N ALA A 76 -17.80 9.65 6.29
CA ALA A 76 -17.16 9.46 7.58
C ALA A 76 -17.18 10.75 8.41
N GLU A 77 -17.43 10.61 9.72
CA GLU A 77 -17.67 11.73 10.65
C GLU A 77 -16.53 12.76 10.73
N TRP A 78 -15.30 12.35 10.40
CA TRP A 78 -14.13 13.23 10.40
C TRP A 78 -14.03 14.12 9.15
N MET A 79 -14.84 13.88 8.11
CA MET A 79 -14.90 14.71 6.91
C MET A 79 -15.94 15.82 7.09
N LEU A 80 -15.48 17.06 7.00
CA LEU A 80 -16.36 18.23 7.11
C LEU A 80 -16.92 18.61 5.74
N VAL A 81 -18.05 19.34 5.71
CA VAL A 81 -18.64 19.85 4.45
C VAL A 81 -17.61 20.64 3.61
N LYS A 82 -16.77 21.45 4.26
CA LYS A 82 -15.69 22.21 3.58
C LYS A 82 -14.62 21.32 2.93
N ASP A 83 -14.50 20.07 3.36
CA ASP A 83 -13.53 19.11 2.84
C ASP A 83 -14.03 18.40 1.57
N LEU A 84 -15.35 18.40 1.31
CA LEU A 84 -15.94 17.72 0.15
C LEU A 84 -15.45 18.30 -1.20
N GLY A 85 -15.18 19.61 -1.26
CA GLY A 85 -14.55 20.25 -2.42
C GLY A 85 -13.06 19.89 -2.61
N LYS A 86 -12.44 19.22 -1.63
CA LYS A 86 -11.03 18.80 -1.62
C LYS A 86 -10.88 17.31 -1.32
N LEU A 87 -11.91 16.51 -1.65
CA LEU A 87 -12.03 15.11 -1.27
C LEU A 87 -10.76 14.32 -1.57
N GLY A 88 -10.29 14.31 -2.82
CA GLY A 88 -9.11 13.56 -3.24
C GLY A 88 -7.86 13.87 -2.41
N ALA A 89 -7.61 15.15 -2.13
CA ALA A 89 -6.48 15.58 -1.30
C ALA A 89 -6.62 15.13 0.16
N LYS A 90 -7.83 15.19 0.71
CA LYS A 90 -8.13 14.81 2.11
C LYS A 90 -7.99 13.31 2.32
N LEU A 91 -8.56 12.51 1.43
CA LEU A 91 -8.47 11.06 1.48
C LEU A 91 -7.03 10.59 1.28
N SER A 92 -6.31 11.15 0.31
CA SER A 92 -4.90 10.79 0.07
C SER A 92 -4.02 11.16 1.26
N ALA A 93 -4.24 12.32 1.89
CA ALA A 93 -3.51 12.71 3.10
C ALA A 93 -3.76 11.74 4.25
N ARG A 94 -5.01 11.29 4.44
CA ARG A 94 -5.37 10.32 5.46
C ARG A 94 -4.74 8.96 5.21
N ALA A 95 -4.76 8.47 3.97
CA ALA A 95 -4.06 7.25 3.59
C ALA A 95 -2.55 7.36 3.90
N ILE A 96 -1.89 8.45 3.46
CA ILE A 96 -0.47 8.67 3.74
C ILE A 96 -0.19 8.63 5.25
N GLU A 97 -1.00 9.28 6.08
CA GLU A 97 -0.87 9.26 7.54
C GLU A 97 -0.92 7.83 8.10
N MET A 98 -1.90 7.03 7.68
CA MET A 98 -2.12 5.66 8.16
C MET A 98 -1.00 4.70 7.74
N PHE A 99 -0.51 4.80 6.50
CA PHE A 99 0.47 3.88 5.95
C PHE A 99 1.93 4.28 6.21
N LYS A 100 2.19 5.53 6.61
CA LYS A 100 3.54 6.05 6.88
C LYS A 100 4.36 5.19 7.86
N PRO A 101 3.81 4.66 8.97
CA PRO A 101 4.58 3.84 9.91
C PRO A 101 5.14 2.56 9.29
N ILE A 102 4.45 1.98 8.31
CA ILE A 102 4.81 0.70 7.69
C ILE A 102 5.37 0.82 6.27
N LYS A 103 5.63 2.03 5.79
CA LYS A 103 6.06 2.29 4.40
C LYS A 103 7.32 1.51 3.99
N HIS A 104 8.23 1.26 4.93
CA HIS A 104 9.48 0.53 4.71
C HIS A 104 9.28 -0.99 4.52
N LYS A 105 8.08 -1.50 4.80
CA LYS A 105 7.67 -2.90 4.58
C LYS A 105 6.82 -3.08 3.31
N CYS A 106 6.64 -2.02 2.51
CA CYS A 106 5.81 -2.04 1.31
C CYS A 106 6.56 -2.57 0.08
N ALA A 107 6.02 -3.59 -0.58
CA ALA A 107 6.52 -4.08 -1.87
C ALA A 107 6.17 -3.14 -3.03
N GLY A 108 5.11 -2.34 -2.88
CA GLY A 108 4.61 -1.41 -3.87
C GLY A 108 3.09 -1.32 -3.78
N ILE A 109 2.52 -0.37 -4.51
CA ILE A 109 1.08 -0.14 -4.57
C ILE A 109 0.60 -0.05 -6.02
N VAL A 110 -0.61 -0.54 -6.28
CA VAL A 110 -1.33 -0.37 -7.56
C VAL A 110 -2.47 0.65 -7.42
N GLN A 111 -2.92 1.19 -8.55
CA GLN A 111 -4.09 2.03 -8.68
C GLN A 111 -5.35 1.18 -8.69
N GLY A 112 -6.33 1.52 -7.85
CA GLY A 112 -7.64 0.89 -7.87
C GLY A 112 -8.59 1.58 -8.84
N ASN A 113 -9.76 0.96 -9.06
CA ASN A 113 -10.76 1.50 -9.99
C ASN A 113 -11.47 2.73 -9.43
N HIS A 114 -11.68 2.85 -8.11
CA HIS A 114 -12.22 4.08 -7.52
C HIS A 114 -11.25 5.25 -7.67
N ASP A 115 -9.94 5.02 -7.45
CA ASP A 115 -8.91 6.04 -7.69
C ASP A 115 -9.01 6.59 -9.13
N ARG A 116 -8.98 5.68 -10.11
CA ARG A 116 -8.98 6.02 -11.53
C ARG A 116 -10.28 6.71 -11.98
N MET A 117 -11.43 6.22 -11.50
CA MET A 117 -12.72 6.81 -11.88
C MET A 117 -12.91 8.20 -11.28
N TYR A 118 -12.40 8.44 -10.07
CA TYR A 118 -12.43 9.76 -9.46
C TYR A 118 -11.56 10.76 -10.22
N GLU A 119 -10.35 10.35 -10.62
CA GLU A 119 -9.44 11.14 -11.43
C GLU A 119 -10.12 11.62 -12.72
N ILE A 120 -10.74 10.69 -13.46
CA ILE A 120 -11.47 10.99 -14.71
C ILE A 120 -12.63 11.95 -14.47
N ARG A 121 -13.42 11.75 -13.43
CA ARG A 121 -14.66 12.52 -13.19
C ARG A 121 -14.43 13.89 -12.58
N SER A 122 -13.35 14.04 -11.80
CA SER A 122 -13.09 15.25 -11.01
C SER A 122 -12.02 16.13 -11.62
N ASP A 123 -11.56 15.81 -12.84
CA ASP A 123 -10.40 16.44 -13.49
C ASP A 123 -9.18 16.53 -12.55
N GLN A 124 -8.97 15.46 -11.78
CA GLN A 124 -7.83 15.33 -10.88
C GLN A 124 -6.91 14.24 -11.41
N GLN A 125 -5.62 14.34 -11.15
CA GLN A 125 -4.66 13.36 -11.62
C GLN A 125 -3.82 12.78 -10.48
N GLY A 126 -3.59 11.46 -10.57
CA GLY A 126 -2.57 10.73 -9.84
C GLY A 126 -2.76 10.68 -8.33
N MET A 127 -3.94 10.32 -7.85
CA MET A 127 -4.22 10.15 -6.41
C MET A 127 -3.32 9.06 -5.82
N THR A 128 -3.35 7.86 -6.39
CA THR A 128 -2.50 6.75 -5.94
C THR A 128 -1.01 7.07 -6.13
N GLU A 129 -0.65 7.74 -7.22
CA GLU A 129 0.73 8.14 -7.49
C GLU A 129 1.25 9.16 -6.48
N LYS A 130 0.39 10.09 -6.03
CA LYS A 130 0.70 11.02 -4.94
C LYS A 130 0.94 10.28 -3.64
N ILE A 131 0.12 9.28 -3.32
CA ILE A 131 0.31 8.42 -2.15
C ILE A 131 1.66 7.68 -2.25
N ALA A 132 1.92 7.00 -3.38
CA ALA A 132 3.18 6.29 -3.62
C ALA A 132 4.40 7.20 -3.44
N LYS A 133 4.38 8.38 -4.08
CA LYS A 133 5.45 9.37 -4.03
C LYS A 133 5.69 9.89 -2.61
N LYS A 134 4.63 10.17 -1.84
CA LYS A 134 4.75 10.69 -0.47
C LYS A 134 5.22 9.63 0.53
N LEU A 135 4.84 8.37 0.33
CA LEU A 135 5.36 7.25 1.12
C LEU A 135 6.78 6.84 0.70
N GLY A 136 7.20 7.18 -0.52
CA GLY A 136 8.47 6.74 -1.09
C GLY A 136 8.44 5.25 -1.46
N VAL A 137 7.28 4.75 -1.86
CA VAL A 137 7.05 3.36 -2.27
C VAL A 137 6.86 3.27 -3.78
N ARG A 138 7.02 2.08 -4.34
CA ARG A 138 6.91 1.88 -5.78
C ARG A 138 5.45 1.91 -6.23
N MET A 139 5.13 2.79 -7.18
CA MET A 139 3.92 2.68 -8.00
C MET A 139 4.09 1.56 -9.02
N MET A 140 3.10 0.67 -9.13
CA MET A 140 3.13 -0.51 -10.00
C MET A 140 2.04 -0.47 -11.09
N GLY A 141 1.46 0.71 -11.33
CA GLY A 141 0.39 0.89 -12.31
C GLY A 141 -0.94 0.34 -11.82
N TYR A 142 -1.78 -0.13 -12.74
CA TYR A 142 -3.11 -0.69 -12.43
C TYR A 142 -3.08 -2.20 -12.12
N CYS A 143 -2.12 -2.93 -12.70
CA CYS A 143 -1.89 -4.34 -12.43
C CYS A 143 -0.44 -4.70 -12.74
N ALA A 144 0.16 -5.57 -11.93
CA ALA A 144 1.59 -5.84 -11.96
C ALA A 144 1.99 -7.28 -11.65
N PHE A 145 3.04 -7.73 -12.35
CA PHE A 145 3.86 -8.86 -11.93
C PHE A 145 5.13 -8.37 -11.24
N PHE A 146 5.47 -8.97 -10.10
CA PHE A 146 6.73 -8.71 -9.41
C PHE A 146 7.30 -9.96 -8.74
N ASP A 147 8.61 -9.99 -8.55
CA ASP A 147 9.29 -11.08 -7.86
C ASP A 147 9.68 -10.65 -6.44
N LEU A 148 9.34 -11.46 -5.44
CA LEU A 148 9.93 -11.43 -4.11
C LEU A 148 11.14 -12.35 -4.10
N VAL A 149 12.33 -11.81 -3.82
CA VAL A 149 13.59 -12.54 -3.76
C VAL A 149 14.04 -12.62 -2.31
N PHE A 150 13.92 -13.79 -1.71
CA PHE A 150 14.36 -14.08 -0.36
C PHE A 150 15.83 -14.46 -0.37
N ILE A 151 16.67 -13.75 0.38
CA ILE A 151 18.11 -13.97 0.48
C ILE A 151 18.43 -14.34 1.93
N TYR A 152 18.80 -15.59 2.14
CA TYR A 152 19.28 -16.05 3.44
C TYR A 152 20.71 -15.55 3.66
N SER A 153 20.93 -14.81 4.74
CA SER A 153 22.22 -14.27 5.13
C SER A 153 22.40 -14.48 6.64
N PRO A 154 23.08 -15.55 7.08
CA PRO A 154 23.23 -15.83 8.52
C PRO A 154 23.97 -14.72 9.27
N ASN A 155 24.79 -13.94 8.55
CA ASN A 155 25.55 -12.82 9.10
C ASN A 155 24.75 -11.50 9.12
N SER A 156 23.55 -11.44 8.53
CA SER A 156 22.73 -10.24 8.63
C SER A 156 22.16 -10.13 10.05
N LYS A 157 22.62 -9.12 10.79
CA LYS A 157 22.10 -8.82 12.13
C LYS A 157 20.72 -8.16 12.04
N GLY A 158 19.79 -8.61 12.87
CA GLY A 158 18.47 -7.98 13.08
C GLY A 158 17.35 -8.56 12.23
N CYS A 159 16.19 -7.87 12.28
CA CYS A 159 14.97 -8.27 11.58
C CYS A 159 15.12 -8.27 10.06
N PRO A 160 14.29 -9.04 9.32
CA PRO A 160 14.27 -9.01 7.87
C PRO A 160 14.07 -7.61 7.31
N LYS A 161 14.72 -7.33 6.18
CA LYS A 161 14.63 -6.02 5.52
C LYS A 161 14.42 -6.18 4.04
N MET A 162 13.52 -5.33 3.51
CA MET A 162 13.43 -5.12 2.07
C MET A 162 14.54 -4.14 1.64
N VAL A 163 15.37 -4.56 0.69
CA VAL A 163 16.54 -3.81 0.23
C VAL A 163 16.57 -3.65 -1.27
N CYS A 164 17.33 -2.65 -1.73
CA CYS A 164 17.64 -2.49 -3.15
C CYS A 164 18.55 -3.62 -3.64
N LYS A 165 18.50 -3.90 -4.95
CA LYS A 165 19.35 -4.92 -5.58
C LYS A 165 20.85 -4.67 -5.34
N SER A 166 21.27 -3.41 -5.33
CA SER A 166 22.65 -3.01 -5.09
C SER A 166 23.15 -3.42 -3.70
N ASP A 167 22.24 -3.48 -2.74
CA ASP A 167 22.54 -3.70 -1.32
C ASP A 167 22.30 -5.16 -0.92
N ALA A 168 21.77 -5.97 -1.84
CA ALA A 168 21.53 -7.37 -1.66
C ALA A 168 22.85 -8.16 -1.59
N PRO A 169 23.06 -9.02 -0.56
CA PRO A 169 24.26 -9.85 -0.46
C PRO A 169 24.48 -10.73 -1.69
N LYS A 170 25.72 -10.76 -2.21
CA LYS A 170 26.10 -11.60 -3.34
C LYS A 170 26.49 -13.01 -2.88
N GLY A 171 26.27 -14.01 -3.74
CA GLY A 171 26.73 -15.40 -3.51
C GLY A 171 25.92 -16.21 -2.48
N GLN A 172 24.82 -15.66 -1.97
CA GLN A 172 23.98 -16.32 -0.95
C GLN A 172 22.87 -17.20 -1.56
N LYS A 173 22.34 -18.14 -0.76
CA LYS A 173 21.15 -18.91 -1.10
C LYS A 173 19.96 -17.97 -1.29
N ARG A 174 19.26 -18.12 -2.43
CA ARG A 174 18.12 -17.29 -2.78
C ARG A 174 16.92 -18.11 -3.25
N TRP A 175 15.74 -17.65 -2.88
CA TRP A 175 14.46 -18.19 -3.34
C TRP A 175 13.67 -17.07 -3.97
N THR A 176 12.92 -17.35 -5.02
CA THR A 176 12.12 -16.34 -5.71
C THR A 176 10.68 -16.79 -5.80
N VAL A 177 9.77 -15.92 -5.38
CA VAL A 177 8.32 -16.10 -5.52
C VAL A 177 7.81 -15.01 -6.45
N ARG A 178 7.17 -15.42 -7.55
CA ARG A 178 6.52 -14.49 -8.47
C ARG A 178 5.08 -14.24 -8.02
N THR A 179 4.72 -12.98 -7.92
CA THR A 179 3.40 -12.53 -7.46
C THR A 179 2.73 -11.71 -8.56
N PHE A 180 1.41 -11.81 -8.64
CA PHE A 180 0.54 -10.98 -9.46
C PHE A 180 -0.39 -10.20 -8.54
N ILE A 181 -0.57 -8.91 -8.82
CA ILE A 181 -1.55 -8.04 -8.17
C ILE A 181 -2.26 -7.18 -9.21
#